data_AF-A0A382GYG9-F1
#
_entry.id   AF-A0A382GYG9-F1
#
_cell.length_a   1.000
_cell.length_b   1.000
_cell.length_c   1.000
_cell.angle_alpha   90.00
_cell.angle_beta   90.00
_cell.angle_gamma   90.00
#
_symmetry.space_group_name_H-M   'P 1'
#
loop_
_entity.id
_entity.type
_entity.pdbx_description
1 polymer ?
#
loop_
_entity_poly.entity_id
_entity_poly.type
_entity_poly.pdbx_seq_one_letter_code
_entity_poly.pdbx_strand_id
1 'polypeptide(L)'
;MSDTIKYLLPETEIPKDWYNIVADLPEPPPPVLHPGTHEPVGPDDLAPLFPMSLIMQEVSGERYLEIPGPVRDIYKQWRPSPMFRARRLEKALDTPAKIYYKYEGVSPAGSHKPNTAVAQAFYNAEAGIKKITTETGAGQWGSAMGFAGAFFDIEVQVFMVKVSYQQKPYRRALMESYGATCIASPSDITQSGRAILEKDPDSTGSLGIAISEAVELAAQRDDTNYSLGSVLNHVLMH
;
A
#
# COMPACT_ATOMS: atom_id res chain seq x y z
N MET A 1 -21.35 -14.54 -31.33
CA MET A 1 -20.74 -13.77 -30.20
C MET A 1 -19.35 -14.32 -30.00
N SER A 2 -18.31 -13.50 -29.81
CA SER A 2 -16.94 -14.05 -29.70
C SER A 2 -16.80 -14.97 -28.48
N ASP A 3 -15.98 -16.01 -28.60
CA ASP A 3 -15.63 -16.94 -27.52
C ASP A 3 -14.46 -16.45 -26.66
N THR A 4 -14.07 -15.19 -26.82
CA THR A 4 -12.96 -14.59 -26.07
C THR A 4 -13.20 -14.71 -24.56
N ILE A 5 -12.21 -15.26 -23.86
CA ILE A 5 -12.20 -15.39 -22.40
C ILE A 5 -11.26 -14.36 -21.78
N LYS A 6 -10.11 -14.10 -22.39
CA LYS A 6 -9.06 -13.23 -21.87
C LYS A 6 -8.91 -12.00 -22.77
N TYR A 7 -8.92 -10.83 -22.15
CA TYR A 7 -8.74 -9.52 -22.78
C TYR A 7 -7.43 -8.92 -22.25
N LEU A 8 -6.52 -8.63 -23.16
CA LEU A 8 -5.21 -8.06 -22.88
C LEU A 8 -5.15 -6.65 -23.45
N LEU A 9 -4.50 -5.76 -22.71
CA LEU A 9 -4.14 -4.42 -23.16
C LEU A 9 -2.60 -4.40 -23.25
N PRO A 10 -2.01 -3.97 -24.38
CA PRO A 10 -0.56 -3.94 -24.53
C PRO A 10 0.07 -2.88 -23.59
N GLU A 11 1.34 -3.08 -23.24
CA GLU A 11 2.09 -2.14 -22.39
C GLU A 11 2.19 -0.72 -22.98
N THR A 12 2.13 -0.60 -24.30
CA THR A 12 2.08 0.67 -25.03
C THR A 12 0.82 1.49 -24.74
N GLU A 13 -0.22 0.86 -24.16
CA GLU A 13 -1.49 1.47 -23.79
C GLU A 13 -1.68 1.56 -22.26
N ILE A 14 -0.62 1.39 -21.46
CA ILE A 14 -0.68 1.71 -20.03
C ILE A 14 -1.11 3.19 -19.86
N PRO A 15 -2.10 3.48 -18.99
CA PRO A 15 -2.50 4.85 -18.69
C PRO A 15 -1.32 5.73 -18.30
N LYS A 16 -1.35 7.00 -18.69
CA LYS A 16 -0.30 7.97 -18.36
C LYS A 16 -0.57 8.72 -17.08
N ASP A 17 -1.82 8.73 -16.63
CA ASP A 17 -2.30 9.50 -15.49
C ASP A 17 -3.05 8.58 -14.54
N TRP A 18 -2.91 8.85 -13.25
CA TRP A 18 -3.84 8.40 -12.23
C TRP A 18 -5.09 9.27 -12.25
N TYR A 19 -6.21 8.70 -11.83
CA TYR A 19 -7.48 9.40 -11.71
C TYR A 19 -7.81 9.63 -10.23
N ASN A 20 -8.10 10.88 -9.89
CA ASN A 20 -8.49 11.28 -8.55
C ASN A 20 -9.99 11.56 -8.49
N ILE A 21 -10.72 10.70 -7.78
CA ILE A 21 -12.18 10.82 -7.67
C ILE A 21 -12.63 12.04 -6.87
N VAL A 22 -11.77 12.61 -6.01
CA VAL A 22 -12.10 13.80 -5.20
C VAL A 22 -12.51 14.98 -6.09
N ALA A 23 -11.96 15.09 -7.29
CA ALA A 23 -12.30 16.14 -8.25
C ALA A 23 -13.75 16.06 -8.77
N ASP A 24 -14.41 14.90 -8.65
CA ASP A 24 -15.75 14.64 -9.19
C ASP A 24 -16.77 14.21 -8.11
N LEU A 25 -16.39 14.23 -6.83
CA LEU A 25 -17.35 13.99 -5.74
C LEU A 25 -18.37 15.14 -5.66
N PRO A 26 -19.64 14.86 -5.31
CA PRO A 26 -20.66 15.91 -5.18
C PRO A 26 -20.29 16.99 -4.14
N GLU A 27 -19.61 16.57 -3.08
CA GLU A 27 -19.04 17.41 -2.03
C GLU A 27 -17.64 16.87 -1.68
N PRO A 28 -16.67 17.71 -1.31
CA PRO A 28 -15.35 17.26 -0.89
C PRO A 28 -15.44 16.31 0.31
N PRO A 29 -14.52 15.32 0.44
CA PRO A 29 -14.43 14.51 1.64
C PRO A 29 -14.24 15.40 2.88
N PRO A 30 -14.82 15.01 4.04
CA PRO A 30 -14.56 15.74 5.27
C PRO A 30 -13.05 15.71 5.59
N PRO A 31 -12.50 16.81 6.13
CA PRO A 31 -11.09 16.83 6.48
C PRO A 31 -10.78 15.80 7.57
N VAL A 32 -9.58 15.22 7.51
CA VAL A 32 -9.05 14.43 8.61
C VAL A 32 -8.80 15.37 9.78
N LEU A 33 -9.25 14.99 10.97
CA LEU A 33 -9.05 15.79 12.19
C LEU A 33 -7.86 15.25 12.98
N HIS A 34 -7.05 16.17 13.50
CA HIS A 34 -5.93 15.84 14.35
C HIS A 34 -6.46 15.29 15.69
N PRO A 35 -6.00 14.12 16.16
CA PRO A 35 -6.63 13.42 17.28
C PRO A 35 -6.47 14.13 18.63
N GLY A 36 -5.51 15.06 18.76
CA GLY A 36 -5.31 15.83 19.98
C GLY A 36 -6.03 17.17 20.02
N THR A 37 -6.11 17.87 18.88
CA THR A 37 -6.66 19.23 18.78
C THR A 37 -8.09 19.23 18.25
N HIS A 38 -8.50 18.16 17.56
CA HIS A 38 -9.75 18.03 16.83
C HIS A 38 -9.95 19.04 15.68
N GLU A 39 -8.88 19.75 15.31
CA GLU A 39 -8.84 20.65 14.16
C GLU A 39 -8.41 19.88 12.90
N PRO A 40 -8.73 20.37 11.68
CA PRO A 40 -8.24 19.79 10.44
C PRO A 40 -6.72 19.63 10.40
N VAL A 41 -6.25 18.45 9.99
CA VAL A 41 -4.83 18.11 9.79
C VAL A 41 -4.23 18.99 8.70
N GLY A 42 -3.08 19.60 8.99
CA GLY A 42 -2.27 20.35 8.03
C GLY A 42 -1.09 19.52 7.48
N PRO A 43 -0.35 20.05 6.48
CA PRO A 43 0.85 19.41 5.96
C PRO A 43 1.91 19.11 7.03
N ASP A 44 2.08 20.03 8.00
CA ASP A 44 3.08 19.89 9.08
C ASP A 44 2.77 18.72 10.02
N ASP A 45 1.49 18.36 10.18
CA ASP A 45 1.07 17.20 10.99
C ASP A 45 1.39 15.86 10.29
N LEU A 46 1.51 15.88 8.95
CA LEU A 46 1.79 14.71 8.11
C LEU A 46 3.28 14.58 7.73
N ALA A 47 4.03 15.68 7.77
CA ALA A 47 5.44 15.75 7.41
C ALA A 47 6.36 14.77 8.17
N PRO A 48 6.09 14.40 9.45
CA PRO A 48 6.88 13.38 10.14
C PRO A 48 6.69 11.96 9.58
N LEU A 49 5.69 11.73 8.73
CA LEU A 49 5.32 10.40 8.25
C LEU A 49 5.45 10.26 6.74
N PHE A 50 5.25 11.34 6.00
CA PHE A 50 5.16 11.31 4.54
C PHE A 50 6.05 12.39 3.91
N PRO A 51 6.66 12.12 2.74
CA PRO A 51 7.32 13.15 1.96
C PRO A 51 6.27 14.14 1.41
N MET A 52 6.67 15.39 1.23
CA MET A 52 5.77 16.47 0.78
C MET A 52 5.03 16.13 -0.52
N SER A 53 5.65 15.39 -1.44
CA SER A 53 5.01 14.93 -2.69
C SER A 53 3.77 14.07 -2.45
N LEU A 54 3.80 13.16 -1.48
CA LEU A 54 2.63 12.34 -1.11
C LEU A 54 1.58 13.15 -0.34
N ILE A 55 2.02 14.09 0.50
CA ILE A 55 1.11 15.01 1.22
C ILE A 55 0.32 15.86 0.22
N MET A 56 1.00 16.41 -0.79
CA MET A 56 0.35 17.22 -1.83
C MET A 56 -0.64 16.41 -2.66
N GLN A 57 -0.37 15.12 -2.90
CA GLN A 57 -1.33 14.22 -3.56
C GLN A 57 -2.56 13.94 -2.69
N GLU A 58 -2.36 13.76 -1.39
CA GLU A 58 -3.45 13.46 -0.45
C GLU A 58 -4.51 14.56 -0.41
N VAL A 59 -4.07 15.82 -0.54
CA VAL A 59 -4.93 17.01 -0.52
C VAL A 59 -5.25 17.55 -1.91
N SER A 60 -4.84 16.86 -2.98
CA SER A 60 -5.03 17.33 -4.35
C SER A 60 -6.51 17.30 -4.76
N GLY A 61 -6.96 18.39 -5.37
CA GLY A 61 -8.23 18.47 -6.09
C GLY A 61 -8.10 18.28 -7.60
N GLU A 62 -6.90 18.00 -8.12
CA GLU A 62 -6.68 17.78 -9.54
C GLU A 62 -7.29 16.43 -9.96
N ARG A 63 -7.99 16.40 -11.10
CA ARG A 63 -8.67 15.20 -11.60
C ARG A 63 -7.69 14.12 -12.08
N TYR A 64 -6.58 14.54 -12.68
CA TYR A 64 -5.58 13.65 -13.26
C TYR A 64 -4.20 14.07 -12.80
N LEU A 65 -3.41 13.11 -12.33
CA LEU A 65 -2.01 13.32 -11.97
C LEU A 65 -1.15 12.38 -12.81
N GLU A 66 -0.13 12.93 -13.45
CA GLU A 66 0.76 12.14 -14.31
C GLU A 66 1.49 11.07 -13.49
N ILE A 67 1.48 9.83 -13.99
CA ILE A 67 2.27 8.72 -13.44
C ILE A 67 3.73 8.96 -13.82
N PRO A 68 4.65 9.11 -12.85
CA PRO A 68 6.07 9.29 -13.15
C PRO A 68 6.60 8.19 -14.06
N GLY A 69 7.45 8.56 -15.02
CA GLY A 69 8.08 7.62 -15.95
C GLY A 69 8.67 6.37 -15.27
N PRO A 70 9.51 6.52 -14.22
CA PRO A 70 10.08 5.38 -13.48
C PRO A 70 9.03 4.46 -12.84
N VAL A 71 7.95 5.02 -12.29
CA VAL A 71 6.83 4.26 -11.73
C VAL A 71 6.12 3.47 -12.82
N ARG A 72 5.83 4.12 -13.95
CA ARG A 72 5.15 3.49 -15.08
C ARG A 72 5.99 2.40 -15.74
N ASP A 73 7.32 2.55 -15.75
CA ASP A 73 8.24 1.53 -16.23
C ASP A 73 8.26 0.30 -15.33
N ILE A 74 8.23 0.47 -14.00
CA ILE A 74 8.09 -0.66 -13.06
C ILE A 74 6.70 -1.32 -13.22
N TYR A 75 5.63 -0.55 -13.41
CA TYR A 75 4.29 -1.10 -13.65
C TYR A 75 4.25 -2.08 -14.82
N LYS A 76 5.03 -1.88 -15.89
CA LYS A 76 5.07 -2.79 -17.06
C LYS A 76 5.38 -4.23 -16.68
N GLN A 77 6.04 -4.49 -15.55
CA GLN A 77 6.35 -5.83 -15.09
C GLN A 77 5.10 -6.68 -14.77
N TRP A 78 3.94 -6.06 -14.53
CA TRP A 78 2.67 -6.80 -14.34
C TRP A 78 1.42 -6.10 -14.89
N ARG A 79 1.53 -4.84 -15.34
CA ARG A 79 0.45 -4.04 -15.90
C ARG A 79 0.61 -3.89 -17.42
N PRO A 80 -0.50 -3.77 -18.16
CA PRO A 80 -1.88 -3.86 -17.70
C PRO A 80 -2.28 -5.29 -17.29
N SER A 81 -2.95 -5.43 -16.15
CA SER A 81 -3.43 -6.75 -15.72
C SER A 81 -4.52 -7.28 -16.66
N PRO A 82 -4.63 -8.61 -16.89
CA PRO A 82 -5.63 -9.17 -17.77
C PRO A 82 -7.05 -8.96 -17.22
N MET A 83 -8.00 -8.71 -18.12
CA MET A 83 -9.43 -8.81 -17.81
C MET A 83 -9.97 -10.12 -18.36
N PHE A 84 -10.74 -10.85 -17.57
CA PHE A 84 -11.31 -12.13 -17.97
C PHE A 84 -12.83 -12.07 -17.97
N ARG A 85 -13.46 -12.81 -18.89
CA ARG A 85 -14.89 -13.10 -18.83
C ARG A 85 -15.13 -14.49 -18.23
N ALA A 86 -15.85 -14.55 -17.12
CA ALA A 86 -16.06 -15.76 -16.34
C ALA A 86 -17.18 -16.65 -16.91
N ARG A 87 -17.09 -17.05 -18.19
CA ARG A 87 -18.16 -17.80 -18.89
C ARG A 87 -18.60 -19.10 -18.21
N ARG A 88 -17.67 -19.82 -17.58
CA ARG A 88 -18.00 -21.04 -16.81
C ARG A 88 -18.83 -20.71 -15.58
N LEU A 89 -18.56 -19.58 -14.93
CA LEU A 89 -19.35 -19.07 -13.81
C LEU A 89 -20.71 -18.57 -14.30
N GLU A 90 -20.76 -17.82 -15.41
CA GLU A 90 -22.01 -17.41 -16.07
C GLU A 90 -22.92 -18.63 -16.31
N LYS A 91 -22.37 -19.70 -16.89
CA LYS A 91 -23.08 -20.97 -17.12
C LYS A 91 -23.51 -21.67 -15.83
N ALA A 92 -22.64 -21.73 -14.83
CA ALA A 92 -22.95 -22.39 -13.56
C ALA A 92 -24.05 -21.67 -12.78
N LEU A 93 -24.16 -20.35 -12.94
CA LEU A 93 -25.19 -19.51 -12.33
C LEU A 93 -26.47 -19.40 -13.16
N ASP A 94 -26.50 -19.97 -14.38
CA ASP A 94 -27.57 -19.81 -15.36
C ASP A 94 -28.03 -18.34 -15.51
N THR A 95 -27.07 -17.43 -15.60
CA THR A 95 -27.34 -15.99 -15.63
C THR A 95 -27.16 -15.42 -17.04
N PRO A 96 -28.05 -14.50 -17.48
CA PRO A 96 -27.82 -13.72 -18.69
C PRO A 96 -26.77 -12.62 -18.49
N ALA A 97 -26.36 -12.35 -17.24
CA ALA A 97 -25.34 -11.36 -16.93
C ALA A 97 -23.98 -11.78 -17.47
N LYS A 98 -23.19 -10.79 -17.91
CA LYS A 98 -21.80 -11.01 -18.30
C LYS A 98 -20.92 -10.67 -17.11
N ILE A 99 -20.11 -11.63 -16.67
CA ILE A 99 -19.27 -11.47 -15.48
C ILE A 99 -17.83 -11.27 -15.96
N TYR A 100 -17.29 -10.09 -15.70
CA TYR A 100 -15.88 -9.79 -15.94
C TYR A 100 -15.16 -9.59 -14.61
N TYR A 101 -13.89 -9.97 -14.57
CA TYR A 101 -13.01 -9.64 -13.45
C TYR A 101 -11.67 -9.13 -13.97
N LYS A 102 -11.18 -8.06 -13.35
CA LYS A 102 -9.83 -7.53 -13.54
C LYS A 102 -8.89 -8.29 -12.61
N TYR A 103 -7.97 -9.07 -13.18
CA TYR A 103 -7.17 -9.98 -12.39
C TYR A 103 -5.86 -9.32 -11.91
N GLU A 104 -5.96 -8.59 -10.80
CA GLU A 104 -4.83 -7.92 -10.13
C GLU A 104 -3.85 -8.87 -9.44
N GLY A 105 -4.15 -10.19 -9.42
CA GLY A 105 -3.29 -11.21 -8.82
C GLY A 105 -2.02 -11.51 -9.62
N VAL A 106 -1.83 -10.91 -10.80
CA VAL A 106 -0.63 -11.09 -11.63
C VAL A 106 0.61 -10.36 -11.12
N SER A 107 0.47 -9.44 -10.16
CA SER A 107 1.62 -8.71 -9.64
C SER A 107 2.57 -9.64 -8.86
N PRO A 108 3.86 -9.29 -8.72
CA PRO A 108 4.82 -10.10 -7.97
C PRO A 108 4.45 -10.35 -6.50
N ALA A 109 3.63 -9.48 -5.89
CA ALA A 109 3.08 -9.67 -4.55
C ALA A 109 1.70 -10.39 -4.52
N GLY A 110 1.11 -10.65 -5.69
CA GLY A 110 -0.16 -11.35 -5.87
C GLY A 110 -1.40 -10.54 -5.48
N SER A 111 -1.37 -9.21 -5.66
CA SER A 111 -2.51 -8.32 -5.39
C SER A 111 -2.38 -6.95 -6.08
N HIS A 112 -3.34 -6.04 -5.91
CA HIS A 112 -3.25 -4.66 -6.43
C HIS A 112 -2.26 -3.78 -5.63
N LYS A 113 -1.84 -4.19 -4.44
CA LYS A 113 -1.05 -3.35 -3.53
C LYS A 113 0.29 -2.82 -4.10
N PRO A 114 1.00 -3.52 -4.99
CA PRO A 114 2.18 -2.98 -5.65
C PRO A 114 1.92 -1.70 -6.46
N ASN A 115 0.67 -1.42 -6.88
CA ASN A 115 0.35 -0.18 -7.58
C ASN A 115 0.73 1.03 -6.70
N THR A 116 0.11 1.20 -5.54
CA THR A 116 0.48 2.29 -4.62
C THR A 116 1.86 2.11 -3.98
N ALA A 117 2.31 0.88 -3.71
CA ALA A 117 3.60 0.67 -3.05
C ALA A 117 4.77 1.23 -3.87
N VAL A 118 4.77 1.00 -5.19
CA VAL A 118 5.82 1.49 -6.09
C VAL A 118 5.79 3.00 -6.19
N ALA A 119 4.61 3.62 -6.27
CA ALA A 119 4.48 5.08 -6.25
C ALA A 119 5.00 5.67 -4.93
N GLN A 120 4.61 5.11 -3.79
CA GLN A 120 5.07 5.59 -2.48
C GLN A 120 6.58 5.41 -2.30
N ALA A 121 7.14 4.27 -2.71
CA ALA A 121 8.59 4.06 -2.64
C ALA A 121 9.36 5.02 -3.56
N PHE A 122 8.86 5.28 -4.77
CA PHE A 122 9.43 6.28 -5.68
C PHE A 122 9.50 7.67 -5.05
N TYR A 123 8.38 8.16 -4.51
CA TYR A 123 8.33 9.51 -3.92
C TYR A 123 9.17 9.64 -2.65
N ASN A 124 9.32 8.56 -1.88
CA ASN A 124 10.24 8.53 -0.75
C ASN A 124 11.71 8.56 -1.20
N ALA A 125 12.07 7.81 -2.25
CA ALA A 125 13.42 7.82 -2.80
C ALA A 125 13.80 9.21 -3.33
N GLU A 126 12.90 9.86 -4.08
CA GLU A 126 13.09 11.23 -4.57
C GLU A 126 13.24 12.25 -3.43
N ALA A 127 12.57 12.02 -2.30
CA ALA A 127 12.72 12.84 -1.09
C ALA A 127 13.99 12.51 -0.29
N GLY A 128 14.80 11.56 -0.73
CA GLY A 128 16.06 11.16 -0.06
C GLY A 128 15.88 10.22 1.13
N ILE A 129 14.67 9.73 1.38
CA ILE A 129 14.33 8.81 2.48
C ILE A 129 15.08 7.50 2.30
N LYS A 130 15.63 6.97 3.39
CA LYS A 130 16.46 5.76 3.39
C LYS A 130 15.70 4.53 3.85
N LYS A 131 14.65 4.73 4.64
CA LYS A 131 13.88 3.65 5.24
C LYS A 131 12.39 3.93 5.20
N ILE A 132 11.60 2.89 4.93
CA ILE A 132 10.15 2.90 5.08
C ILE A 132 9.77 1.91 6.17
N THR A 133 8.99 2.38 7.14
CA THR A 133 8.28 1.50 8.08
C THR A 133 6.85 1.30 7.63
N THR A 134 6.31 0.12 7.91
CA THR A 134 4.91 -0.16 7.60
C THR A 134 4.38 -1.29 8.46
N GLU A 135 3.07 -1.42 8.54
CA GLU A 135 2.39 -2.53 9.19
C GLU A 135 2.02 -3.64 8.20
N THR A 136 1.74 -4.85 8.69
CA THR A 136 0.93 -5.78 7.91
C THR A 136 0.17 -6.79 8.77
N GLY A 137 -1.05 -7.12 8.38
CA GLY A 137 -1.79 -8.24 8.96
C GLY A 137 -1.39 -9.55 8.29
N ALA A 138 -2.11 -9.90 7.22
CA ALA A 138 -1.88 -11.16 6.50
C ALA A 138 -0.61 -11.19 5.64
N GLY A 139 0.04 -10.03 5.39
CA GLY A 139 1.32 -9.93 4.70
C GLY A 139 1.30 -9.43 3.27
N GLN A 140 0.14 -9.19 2.66
CA GLN A 140 0.06 -8.68 1.27
C GLN A 140 0.69 -7.29 1.14
N TRP A 141 0.45 -6.41 2.12
CA TRP A 141 0.98 -5.04 2.09
C TRP A 141 2.49 -5.01 2.32
N GLY A 142 2.97 -5.70 3.36
CA GLY A 142 4.41 -5.82 3.58
C GLY A 142 5.14 -6.47 2.40
N SER A 143 4.53 -7.46 1.72
CA SER A 143 5.10 -8.04 0.49
C SER A 143 5.20 -7.03 -0.65
N ALA A 144 4.17 -6.19 -0.82
CA ALA A 144 4.15 -5.15 -1.85
C ALA A 144 5.18 -4.05 -1.57
N MET A 145 5.31 -3.65 -0.29
CA MET A 145 6.29 -2.64 0.10
C MET A 145 7.72 -3.16 0.00
N GLY A 146 7.99 -4.41 0.43
CA GLY A 146 9.30 -5.03 0.24
C GLY A 146 9.70 -5.10 -1.23
N PHE A 147 8.77 -5.51 -2.10
CA PHE A 147 8.97 -5.49 -3.55
C PHE A 147 9.29 -4.09 -4.08
N ALA A 148 8.55 -3.06 -3.64
CA ALA A 148 8.77 -1.68 -4.07
C ALA A 148 10.11 -1.12 -3.57
N GLY A 149 10.45 -1.35 -2.30
CA GLY A 149 11.72 -0.91 -1.72
C GLY A 149 12.94 -1.45 -2.47
N ALA A 150 12.86 -2.70 -2.96
CA ALA A 150 13.92 -3.31 -3.75
C ALA A 150 14.21 -2.62 -5.09
N PHE A 151 13.24 -1.90 -5.69
CA PHE A 151 13.48 -1.14 -6.93
C PHE A 151 14.16 0.21 -6.70
N PHE A 152 14.07 0.75 -5.49
CA PHE A 152 14.47 2.11 -5.17
C PHE A 152 15.56 2.16 -4.09
N ASP A 153 16.17 1.03 -3.76
CA ASP A 153 17.20 0.90 -2.72
C ASP A 153 16.78 1.51 -1.36
N ILE A 154 15.51 1.34 -1.00
CA ILE A 154 14.94 1.77 0.28
C ILE A 154 14.86 0.57 1.22
N GLU A 155 15.39 0.71 2.44
CA GLU A 155 15.21 -0.30 3.48
C GLU A 155 13.73 -0.36 3.91
N VAL A 156 13.13 -1.55 3.90
CA VAL A 156 11.74 -1.72 4.33
C VAL A 156 11.69 -2.53 5.62
N GLN A 157 11.12 -1.93 6.68
CA GLN A 157 10.85 -2.60 7.95
C GLN A 157 9.34 -2.77 8.14
N VAL A 158 8.89 -4.02 8.21
CA VAL A 158 7.48 -4.39 8.32
C VAL A 158 7.19 -4.88 9.74
N PHE A 159 6.25 -4.23 10.42
CA PHE A 159 5.65 -4.75 11.65
C PHE A 159 4.45 -5.63 11.31
N MET A 160 4.64 -6.95 11.35
CA MET A 160 3.60 -7.93 11.06
C MET A 160 2.89 -8.37 12.35
N VAL A 161 1.55 -8.39 12.36
CA VAL A 161 0.76 -8.85 13.50
C VAL A 161 1.24 -10.23 13.97
N LYS A 162 1.63 -10.38 15.23
CA LYS A 162 2.37 -11.56 15.77
C LYS A 162 1.70 -12.89 15.45
N VAL A 163 0.39 -13.02 15.64
CA VAL A 163 -0.31 -14.27 15.28
C VAL A 163 -0.24 -14.56 13.77
N SER A 164 -0.32 -13.54 12.92
CA SER A 164 -0.19 -13.71 11.48
C SER A 164 1.25 -14.03 11.08
N TYR A 165 2.24 -13.42 11.74
CA TYR A 165 3.66 -13.73 11.55
C TYR A 165 3.94 -15.22 11.79
N GLN A 166 3.36 -15.79 12.83
CA GLN A 166 3.50 -17.22 13.17
C GLN A 166 2.72 -18.14 12.21
N GLN A 167 1.47 -17.79 11.89
CA GLN A 167 0.58 -18.65 11.10
C GLN A 167 0.81 -18.54 9.58
N LYS A 168 1.43 -17.46 9.10
CA LYS A 168 1.60 -17.17 7.66
C LYS A 168 3.08 -16.95 7.30
N PRO A 169 3.98 -17.91 7.61
CA PRO A 169 5.42 -17.74 7.43
C PRO A 169 5.83 -17.53 5.96
N TYR A 170 5.04 -18.01 4.99
CA TYR A 170 5.35 -17.80 3.57
C TYR A 170 5.24 -16.35 3.12
N ARG A 171 4.37 -15.55 3.75
CA ARG A 171 4.30 -14.12 3.46
C ARG A 171 5.49 -13.38 4.05
N ARG A 172 5.95 -13.79 5.24
CA ARG A 172 7.21 -13.33 5.81
C ARG A 172 8.40 -13.67 4.90
N ALA A 173 8.52 -14.93 4.48
CA ALA A 173 9.58 -15.36 3.58
C ALA A 173 9.59 -14.59 2.26
N LEU A 174 8.40 -14.27 1.71
CA LEU A 174 8.29 -13.41 0.52
C LEU A 174 8.80 -11.99 0.78
N MET A 175 8.43 -11.36 1.90
CA MET A 175 8.96 -10.06 2.29
C MET A 175 10.50 -10.08 2.41
N GLU A 176 11.03 -11.06 3.12
CA GLU A 176 12.48 -11.23 3.36
C GLU A 176 13.24 -11.51 2.06
N SER A 177 12.64 -12.23 1.10
CA SER A 177 13.23 -12.46 -0.22
C SER A 177 13.36 -11.20 -1.08
N TYR A 178 12.55 -10.16 -0.81
CA TYR A 178 12.71 -8.83 -1.40
C TYR A 178 13.65 -7.93 -0.58
N GLY A 179 14.27 -8.43 0.49
CA GLY A 179 15.19 -7.68 1.34
C GLY A 179 14.52 -6.90 2.49
N ALA A 180 13.21 -7.03 2.68
CA ALA A 180 12.53 -6.38 3.80
C ALA A 180 12.77 -7.12 5.12
N THR A 181 12.87 -6.37 6.22
CA THR A 181 12.92 -6.92 7.58
C THR A 181 11.50 -7.05 8.13
N CYS A 182 11.10 -8.25 8.56
CA CYS A 182 9.77 -8.49 9.10
C CYS A 182 9.83 -8.80 10.61
N ILE A 183 9.16 -7.97 11.41
CA ILE A 183 9.16 -8.00 12.87
C ILE A 183 7.77 -8.36 13.37
N ALA A 184 7.67 -9.26 14.34
CA ALA A 184 6.40 -9.61 14.95
C ALA A 184 5.94 -8.51 15.92
N SER A 185 4.78 -7.89 15.65
CA SER A 185 4.15 -6.87 16.48
C SER A 185 3.09 -7.49 17.41
N PRO A 186 3.11 -7.25 18.73
CA PRO A 186 3.90 -6.24 19.43
C PRO A 186 5.35 -6.69 19.62
N SER A 187 6.31 -5.80 19.39
CA SER A 187 7.74 -6.03 19.54
C SER A 187 8.33 -5.34 20.77
N ASP A 188 9.58 -5.64 21.11
CA ASP A 188 10.33 -4.98 22.19
C ASP A 188 11.19 -3.81 21.70
N ILE A 189 11.23 -3.54 20.38
CA ILE A 189 12.08 -2.51 19.79
C ILE A 189 11.45 -1.10 19.84
N THR A 190 10.15 -0.99 20.10
CA THR A 190 9.42 0.28 20.24
C THR A 190 8.85 0.46 21.65
N GLN A 191 8.58 1.70 22.07
CA GLN A 191 7.91 1.98 23.33
C GLN A 191 6.46 1.49 23.31
N SER A 192 5.74 1.71 22.21
CA SER A 192 4.36 1.24 22.03
C SER A 192 4.27 -0.28 22.12
N GLY A 193 5.18 -1.02 21.49
CA GLY A 193 5.27 -2.47 21.60
C GLY A 193 5.58 -2.92 23.03
N ARG A 194 6.62 -2.35 23.67
CA ARG A 194 6.97 -2.66 25.07
C ARG A 194 5.82 -2.40 26.05
N ALA A 195 5.09 -1.31 25.89
CA ALA A 195 3.95 -0.96 26.75
C ALA A 195 2.78 -1.95 26.61
N ILE A 196 2.60 -2.55 25.43
CA ILE A 196 1.61 -3.63 25.24
C ILE A 196 2.09 -4.91 25.91
N LEU A 197 3.36 -5.29 25.71
CA LEU A 197 3.93 -6.51 26.29
C LEU A 197 4.02 -6.46 27.82
N GLU A 198 4.19 -5.29 28.42
CA GLU A 198 4.16 -5.11 29.88
C GLU A 198 2.76 -5.41 30.45
N LYS A 199 1.70 -5.03 29.73
CA LYS A 199 0.31 -5.25 30.14
C LYS A 199 -0.19 -6.67 29.81
N ASP A 200 0.23 -7.18 28.67
CA ASP A 200 -0.14 -8.49 28.14
C ASP A 200 1.07 -9.13 27.43
N PRO A 201 1.93 -9.86 28.16
CA PRO A 201 3.11 -10.51 27.61
C PRO A 201 2.79 -11.51 26.48
N ASP A 202 1.61 -12.11 26.52
CA ASP A 202 1.13 -13.10 25.56
C ASP A 202 0.34 -12.49 24.40
N SER A 203 0.33 -11.15 24.29
CA SER A 203 -0.41 -10.43 23.26
C SER A 203 -0.08 -10.95 21.86
N THR A 204 -1.13 -11.41 21.17
CA THR A 204 -1.07 -11.89 19.79
C THR A 204 -0.98 -10.78 18.74
N GLY A 205 -1.05 -9.52 19.20
CA GLY A 205 -1.02 -8.32 18.37
C GLY A 205 -2.32 -8.01 17.66
N SER A 206 -2.37 -6.81 17.10
CA SER A 206 -3.44 -6.32 16.23
C SER A 206 -2.83 -5.41 15.16
N LEU A 207 -3.60 -5.12 14.11
CA LEU A 207 -3.15 -4.19 13.08
C LEU A 207 -2.90 -2.80 13.68
N GLY A 208 -3.74 -2.35 14.61
CA GLY A 208 -3.56 -1.06 15.30
C GLY A 208 -2.25 -0.97 16.07
N ILE A 209 -1.84 -2.05 16.76
CA ILE A 209 -0.55 -2.06 17.46
C ILE A 209 0.61 -1.99 16.46
N ALA A 210 0.54 -2.76 15.37
CA ALA A 210 1.57 -2.74 14.34
C ALA A 210 1.71 -1.37 13.66
N ILE A 211 0.58 -0.67 13.44
CA ILE A 211 0.57 0.73 12.98
C ILE A 211 1.27 1.62 14.00
N SER A 212 0.93 1.51 15.29
CA SER A 212 1.57 2.33 16.33
C SER A 212 3.09 2.15 16.36
N GLU A 213 3.58 0.91 16.25
CA GLU A 213 5.03 0.65 16.23
C GLU A 213 5.70 1.22 14.96
N ALA A 214 5.06 1.05 13.80
CA ALA A 214 5.59 1.56 12.53
C ALA A 214 5.66 3.09 12.51
N VAL A 215 4.58 3.75 12.96
CA VAL A 215 4.47 5.21 13.05
C VAL A 215 5.44 5.76 14.08
N GLU A 216 5.58 5.12 15.25
CA GLU A 216 6.53 5.55 16.28
C GLU A 216 7.97 5.60 15.74
N LEU A 217 8.39 4.57 15.00
CA LEU A 217 9.75 4.51 14.48
C LEU A 217 10.00 5.52 13.34
N ALA A 218 9.00 5.78 12.50
CA ALA A 218 9.08 6.83 11.48
C ALA A 218 9.17 8.23 12.11
N ALA A 219 8.25 8.56 13.02
CA ALA A 219 8.18 9.89 13.63
C ALA A 219 9.40 10.27 14.48
N GLN A 220 10.26 9.31 14.83
CA GLN A 220 11.50 9.54 15.59
C GLN A 220 12.73 9.79 14.71
N ARG A 221 12.62 9.76 13.38
CA ARG A 221 13.76 9.78 12.46
C ARG A 221 13.46 10.57 11.18
N ASP A 222 14.34 11.51 10.85
CA ASP A 222 14.19 12.34 9.64
C ASP A 222 14.46 11.56 8.33
N ASP A 223 15.12 10.40 8.40
CA ASP A 223 15.47 9.56 7.25
C ASP A 223 14.49 8.40 7.01
N THR A 224 13.41 8.35 7.79
CA THR A 224 12.46 7.23 7.82
C THR A 224 11.04 7.72 7.73
N ASN A 225 10.30 7.24 6.75
CA ASN A 225 8.87 7.54 6.60
C ASN A 225 8.01 6.32 6.86
N TYR A 226 6.73 6.58 7.15
CA TYR A 226 5.72 5.56 7.25
C TYR A 226 4.99 5.42 5.91
N SER A 227 4.63 4.20 5.54
CA SER A 227 3.83 3.93 4.35
C SER A 227 2.59 3.13 4.70
N LEU A 228 1.44 3.55 4.18
CA LEU A 228 0.14 2.92 4.42
C LEU A 228 -0.50 2.49 3.09
N GLY A 229 -0.99 1.26 3.05
CA GLY A 229 -1.49 0.62 1.82
C GLY A 229 -3.00 0.66 1.66
N SER A 230 -3.69 1.55 2.38
CA SER A 230 -5.15 1.67 2.36
C SER A 230 -5.59 3.07 2.82
N VAL A 231 -6.90 3.34 2.75
CA VAL A 231 -7.67 4.46 3.33
C VAL A 231 -7.35 5.89 2.88
N LEU A 232 -6.13 6.17 2.44
CA LEU A 232 -5.70 7.50 1.99
C LEU A 232 -6.15 7.77 0.54
N ASN A 233 -6.41 9.04 0.22
CA ASN A 233 -6.84 9.46 -1.12
C ASN A 233 -5.81 9.09 -2.17
N HIS A 234 -4.52 9.37 -1.93
CA HIS A 234 -3.46 9.05 -2.89
C HIS A 234 -3.32 7.52 -3.08
N VAL A 235 -3.64 6.72 -2.06
CA VAL A 235 -3.64 5.25 -2.19
C VAL A 235 -4.71 4.76 -3.16
N LEU A 236 -5.90 5.35 -3.14
CA LEU A 236 -6.97 5.00 -4.09
C LEU A 236 -6.68 5.53 -5.50
N MET A 237 -6.02 6.68 -5.59
CA MET A 237 -5.61 7.28 -6.84
C MET A 237 -4.54 6.44 -7.56
N HIS A 238 -3.59 5.86 -6.82
CA HIS A 238 -2.48 5.07 -7.35
C HIS A 238 -2.85 3.69 -7.92
#